data_AF-A0A4P6G2B4-F1
#
_entry.id   AF-A0A4P6G2B4-F1
#
_cell.length_a   1.000
_cell.length_b   1.000
_cell.length_c   1.000
_cell.angle_alpha   90.00
_cell.angle_beta   90.00
_cell.angle_gamma   90.00
#
_symmetry.space_group_name_H-M   'P 1'
#
loop_
_entity.id
_entity.type
_entity.pdbx_description
1 polymer ?
#
loop_
_entity_poly.entity_id
_entity_poly.type
_entity_poly.pdbx_seq_one_letter_code
_entity_poly.pdbx_strand_id
1 'polypeptide(L)'
;METTKISIIVDGSEEQATLQFDAVKMLIKITMNNGFCKTYESDDLYLCLAKIRQDLPHIKFLCKGAKLNVTPSRMCSQMSGGAVAYQLTMGKSATFDDIVHIFDYENNNIATTPDEQREFYKKWLQSLSTR
;
A
#
# COMPACT_ATOMS: atom_id res chain seq x y z
N MET A 1 -16.52 3.32 -8.70
CA MET A 1 -15.17 3.74 -9.11
C MET A 1 -14.84 5.02 -8.38
N GLU A 2 -13.86 4.94 -7.48
CA GLU A 2 -13.43 6.03 -6.62
C GLU A 2 -12.17 6.68 -7.21
N THR A 3 -11.84 7.89 -6.74
CA THR A 3 -10.65 8.59 -7.21
C THR A 3 -10.01 9.32 -6.03
N THR A 4 -8.70 9.18 -5.90
CA THR A 4 -7.90 9.89 -4.91
C THR A 4 -6.62 10.43 -5.52
N LYS A 5 -6.07 11.49 -4.93
CA LYS A 5 -4.75 12.01 -5.27
C LYS A 5 -3.76 11.53 -4.23
N ILE A 6 -2.61 11.05 -4.67
CA ILE A 6 -1.52 10.65 -3.79
C ILE A 6 -0.29 11.50 -4.07
N SER A 7 0.49 11.75 -3.03
CA SER A 7 1.82 12.35 -3.19
C SER A 7 2.82 11.26 -3.54
N ILE A 8 3.68 11.54 -4.50
CA ILE A 8 4.75 10.64 -4.96
C ILE A 8 6.05 11.42 -5.06
N ILE A 9 7.19 10.74 -4.92
CA ILE A 9 8.50 11.30 -5.23
C ILE A 9 9.03 10.61 -6.47
N VAL A 10 9.29 11.38 -7.52
CA VAL A 10 9.87 10.93 -8.80
C VAL A 10 11.26 11.55 -8.89
N ASP A 11 12.30 10.72 -8.91
CA ASP A 11 13.70 11.18 -9.02
C ASP A 11 14.08 12.30 -8.03
N GLY A 12 13.53 12.23 -6.80
CA GLY A 12 13.78 13.19 -5.73
C GLY A 12 12.86 14.43 -5.71
N SER A 13 12.00 14.59 -6.72
CA SER A 13 11.02 15.68 -6.78
C SER A 13 9.64 15.20 -6.34
N GLU A 14 8.98 15.97 -5.47
CA GLU A 14 7.62 15.65 -5.04
C GLU A 14 6.59 16.09 -6.09
N GLU A 15 5.69 15.16 -6.45
CA GLU A 15 4.63 15.35 -7.43
C GLU A 15 3.31 14.72 -6.92
N GLN A 16 2.21 14.99 -7.62
CA GLN A 16 0.94 14.30 -7.38
C GLN A 16 0.62 13.34 -8.52
N ALA A 17 0.14 12.15 -8.15
CA ALA A 17 -0.49 11.21 -9.07
C ALA A 17 -1.97 11.03 -8.70
N THR A 18 -2.79 10.74 -9.71
CA THR A 18 -4.20 10.41 -9.52
C THR A 18 -4.36 8.89 -9.59
N LEU A 19 -4.97 8.31 -8.55
CA LEU A 19 -5.39 6.91 -8.54
C LEU A 19 -6.90 6.85 -8.71
N GLN A 20 -7.37 6.16 -9.74
CA GLN A 20 -8.76 5.78 -9.91
C GLN A 20 -8.89 4.29 -9.63
N PHE A 21 -9.75 3.89 -8.71
CA PHE A 21 -9.81 2.50 -8.28
C PHE A 21 -11.24 1.96 -8.17
N ASP A 22 -11.34 0.64 -8.30
CA ASP A 22 -12.58 -0.12 -8.18
C ASP A 22 -12.32 -1.33 -7.29
N ALA A 23 -12.78 -1.26 -6.03
CA ALA A 23 -12.61 -2.31 -5.03
C ALA A 23 -13.43 -3.58 -5.32
N VAL A 24 -14.42 -3.51 -6.21
CA VAL A 24 -15.21 -4.68 -6.62
C VAL A 24 -14.49 -5.43 -7.73
N LYS A 25 -13.91 -4.69 -8.68
CA LYS A 25 -13.13 -5.25 -9.79
C LYS A 25 -11.66 -5.48 -9.48
N MET A 26 -11.19 -5.04 -8.31
CA MET A 26 -9.79 -5.06 -7.90
C MET A 26 -8.86 -4.41 -8.94
N LEU A 27 -9.20 -3.19 -9.33
CA LEU A 27 -8.46 -2.41 -10.32
C LEU A 27 -7.96 -1.09 -9.75
N ILE A 28 -6.73 -0.71 -10.11
CA ILE A 28 -6.21 0.64 -9.92
C ILE A 28 -5.65 1.15 -11.24
N LYS A 29 -6.12 2.31 -11.66
CA LYS A 29 -5.54 3.11 -12.73
C LYS A 29 -4.76 4.27 -12.12
N ILE A 30 -3.48 4.37 -12.45
CA ILE A 30 -2.62 5.51 -12.10
C ILE A 30 -2.48 6.44 -13.30
N THR A 31 -2.55 7.74 -13.03
CA THR A 31 -2.26 8.81 -14.00
C THR A 31 -1.28 9.79 -13.36
N MET A 32 -0.18 10.09 -14.05
CA MET A 32 0.86 11.04 -13.62
C MET A 32 0.89 12.28 -14.50
N ASN A 33 1.55 13.35 -14.03
CA ASN A 33 1.63 14.63 -14.73
C ASN A 33 2.40 14.57 -16.06
N ASN A 34 3.37 13.65 -16.17
CA ASN A 34 4.12 13.40 -17.41
C ASN A 34 3.32 12.66 -18.50
N GLY A 35 2.01 12.43 -18.28
CA GLY A 35 1.13 11.72 -19.19
C GLY A 35 1.17 10.19 -19.04
N PHE A 36 2.01 9.65 -18.15
CA PHE A 36 1.99 8.22 -17.84
C PHE A 36 0.62 7.81 -17.28
N CYS A 37 0.05 6.75 -17.86
CA CYS A 37 -1.28 6.27 -17.52
C CYS A 37 -1.34 4.76 -17.73
N LYS A 38 -1.61 4.00 -16.67
CA LYS A 38 -1.67 2.53 -16.74
C LYS A 38 -2.65 1.97 -15.71
N THR A 39 -3.30 0.87 -16.06
CA THR A 39 -4.24 0.15 -15.20
C THR A 39 -3.62 -1.16 -14.75
N TYR A 40 -3.83 -1.51 -13.48
CA TYR A 40 -3.32 -2.69 -12.80
C TYR A 40 -4.48 -3.44 -12.15
N GLU A 41 -4.42 -4.77 -12.23
CA GLU A 41 -5.40 -5.70 -11.67
C GLU A 41 -4.69 -6.73 -10.79
N SER A 42 -5.29 -7.11 -9.67
CA SER A 42 -4.79 -8.14 -8.76
C SER A 42 -5.91 -8.64 -7.85
N ASP A 43 -5.60 -9.54 -6.91
CA ASP A 43 -6.62 -10.08 -6.00
C ASP A 43 -7.23 -9.04 -5.03
N ASP A 44 -6.52 -7.94 -4.77
CA ASP A 44 -7.01 -6.81 -3.98
C ASP A 44 -6.31 -5.49 -4.36
N LEU A 45 -6.81 -4.36 -3.83
CA LEU A 45 -6.25 -3.03 -4.09
C LEU A 45 -4.82 -2.84 -3.54
N TYR A 46 -4.47 -3.51 -2.43
CA TYR A 46 -3.12 -3.44 -1.87
C TYR A 46 -2.11 -4.13 -2.79
N LEU A 47 -2.47 -5.28 -3.37
CA LEU A 47 -1.67 -5.99 -4.36
C LEU A 47 -1.62 -5.24 -5.70
N CYS A 48 -2.70 -4.54 -6.09
CA CYS A 48 -2.63 -3.62 -7.22
C CYS A 48 -1.60 -2.53 -6.98
N LEU A 49 -1.60 -1.90 -5.80
CA LEU A 49 -0.59 -0.91 -5.41
C LEU A 49 0.82 -1.50 -5.39
N ALA A 50 0.98 -2.73 -4.91
CA ALA A 50 2.26 -3.43 -4.94
C ALA A 50 2.77 -3.66 -6.38
N LYS A 51 1.89 -4.04 -7.32
CA LYS A 51 2.22 -4.17 -8.75
C LYS A 51 2.62 -2.84 -9.37
N ILE A 52 1.91 -1.75 -9.05
CA ILE A 52 2.27 -0.40 -9.49
C ILE A 52 3.70 -0.07 -9.03
N ARG A 53 4.02 -0.31 -7.76
CA ARG A 53 5.34 -0.04 -7.17
C ARG A 53 6.46 -0.91 -7.74
N GLN A 54 6.15 -2.15 -8.13
CA GLN A 54 7.11 -3.02 -8.83
C GLN A 54 7.41 -2.56 -10.25
N ASP A 55 6.40 -2.04 -10.95
CA ASP A 55 6.51 -1.54 -12.32
C ASP A 55 7.16 -0.14 -12.37
N LEU A 56 7.06 0.62 -11.28
CA LEU A 56 7.60 1.98 -11.14
C LEU A 56 8.57 2.09 -9.94
N PRO A 57 9.70 1.34 -9.94
CA PRO A 57 10.60 1.26 -8.78
C PRO A 57 11.37 2.56 -8.49
N HIS A 58 11.42 3.48 -9.46
CA HIS A 58 12.01 4.82 -9.33
C HIS A 58 11.07 5.82 -8.65
N ILE A 59 9.81 5.43 -8.39
CA ILE A 59 8.80 6.28 -7.77
C ILE A 59 8.55 5.82 -6.34
N LYS A 60 8.66 6.76 -5.40
CA LYS A 60 8.28 6.54 -4.01
C LYS A 60 6.85 7.00 -3.77
N PHE A 61 5.99 6.07 -3.35
CA PHE A 61 4.59 6.35 -3.07
C PHE A 61 4.45 6.80 -1.60
N LEU A 62 4.01 8.04 -1.38
CA LEU A 62 3.87 8.61 -0.04
C LEU A 62 2.49 8.31 0.55
N CYS A 63 2.19 7.03 0.74
CA CYS A 63 0.94 6.57 1.33
C CYS A 63 1.13 5.41 2.31
N LYS A 64 0.14 5.20 3.19
CA LYS A 64 0.15 4.13 4.19
C LYS A 64 0.34 2.74 3.57
N GLY A 65 -0.24 2.47 2.41
CA GLY A 65 -0.09 1.20 1.69
C GLY A 65 1.36 0.91 1.25
N ALA A 66 2.22 1.93 1.21
CA ALA A 66 3.64 1.79 0.95
C ALA A 66 4.52 1.79 2.22
N LYS A 67 3.95 2.01 3.40
CA LYS A 67 4.69 2.02 4.67
C LYS A 67 5.17 0.61 5.03
N LEU A 68 6.42 0.52 5.50
CA LEU A 68 7.10 -0.76 5.80
C LEU A 68 6.30 -1.69 6.71
N ASN A 69 5.65 -1.14 7.72
CA ASN A 69 4.89 -1.90 8.71
C ASN A 69 3.38 -1.92 8.44
N VAL A 70 2.93 -1.60 7.23
CA VAL A 70 1.50 -1.70 6.86
C VAL A 70 1.31 -2.89 5.94
N THR A 71 0.40 -3.79 6.30
CA THR A 71 0.06 -4.98 5.49
C THR A 71 -1.39 -5.38 5.76
N PRO A 72 -2.18 -5.73 4.74
CA PRO A 72 -3.54 -6.22 4.93
C PRO A 72 -3.52 -7.62 5.55
N SER A 73 -4.49 -7.93 6.41
CA SER A 73 -4.78 -9.32 6.74
C SER A 73 -5.60 -9.96 5.61
N ARG A 74 -5.63 -11.30 5.55
CA ARG A 74 -6.55 -12.03 4.66
C ARG A 74 -8.01 -11.61 4.83
N MET A 75 -8.40 -11.16 6.03
CA MET A 75 -9.75 -10.68 6.31
C MET A 75 -9.97 -9.28 5.72
N CYS A 76 -9.01 -8.37 5.84
CA CYS A 76 -9.09 -7.02 5.26
C CYS A 76 -9.19 -7.06 3.73
N SER A 77 -8.42 -7.93 3.08
CA SER A 77 -8.49 -8.14 1.63
C SER A 77 -9.90 -8.55 1.19
N GLN A 78 -10.57 -9.42 1.94
CA GLN A 78 -11.92 -9.92 1.61
C GLN A 78 -13.04 -8.93 1.96
N MET A 79 -12.95 -8.19 3.08
CA MET A 79 -14.05 -7.32 3.55
C MET A 79 -14.05 -5.93 2.90
N SER A 80 -12.89 -5.41 2.48
CA SER A 80 -12.75 -4.04 1.97
C SER A 80 -12.20 -3.96 0.54
N GLY A 81 -12.05 -5.10 -0.14
CA GLY A 81 -11.29 -5.20 -1.39
C GLY A 81 -9.84 -4.76 -1.25
N GLY A 82 -9.27 -4.83 -0.03
CA GLY A 82 -7.91 -4.38 0.26
C GLY A 82 -7.73 -2.86 0.40
N ALA A 83 -8.81 -2.08 0.54
CA ALA A 83 -8.72 -0.63 0.77
C ALA A 83 -8.20 -0.26 2.18
N VAL A 84 -8.27 -1.20 3.13
CA VAL A 84 -7.72 -1.02 4.48
C VAL A 84 -6.68 -2.10 4.82
N ALA A 85 -5.75 -1.74 5.71
CA ALA A 85 -4.68 -2.62 6.19
C ALA A 85 -4.38 -2.36 7.66
N TYR A 86 -3.59 -3.22 8.31
CA TYR A 86 -3.13 -3.00 9.68
C TYR A 86 -1.75 -2.35 9.68
N GLN A 87 -1.56 -1.34 10.53
CA GLN A 87 -0.24 -0.80 10.87
C GLN A 87 0.34 -1.60 12.05
N LEU A 88 1.32 -2.45 11.76
CA LEU A 88 1.87 -3.44 12.67
C LEU A 88 2.91 -2.85 13.62
N THR A 89 2.93 -3.35 14.85
CA THR A 89 3.93 -3.01 15.87
C THR A 89 4.59 -4.29 16.37
N MET A 90 5.93 -4.34 16.40
CA MET A 90 6.67 -5.52 16.85
C MET A 90 6.29 -5.91 18.28
N GLY A 91 6.08 -7.20 18.52
CA GLY A 91 5.66 -7.74 19.82
C GLY A 91 4.20 -7.45 20.22
N LYS A 92 3.42 -6.75 19.38
CA LYS A 92 2.00 -6.43 19.63
C LYS A 92 1.12 -7.04 18.54
N SER A 93 0.11 -7.81 18.96
CA SER A 93 -0.95 -8.28 18.06
C SER A 93 -1.73 -7.11 17.48
N ALA A 94 -2.06 -7.16 16.19
CA ALA A 94 -2.85 -6.14 15.53
C ALA A 94 -4.32 -6.19 15.99
N THR A 95 -4.92 -5.02 16.17
CA THR A 95 -6.29 -4.81 16.64
C THR A 95 -7.03 -3.87 15.69
N PHE A 96 -8.35 -3.72 15.86
CA PHE A 96 -9.15 -2.79 15.04
C PHE A 96 -8.65 -1.34 15.12
N ASP A 97 -8.06 -0.93 16.24
CA ASP A 97 -7.46 0.41 16.40
C ASP A 97 -6.22 0.64 15.54
N ASP A 98 -5.62 -0.44 15.02
CA ASP A 98 -4.43 -0.37 14.16
C ASP A 98 -4.81 -0.34 12.66
N ILE A 99 -6.09 -0.25 12.30
CA ILE A 99 -6.56 -0.18 10.91
C ILE A 99 -6.27 1.20 10.29
N VAL A 100 -5.73 1.21 9.07
CA VAL A 100 -5.44 2.40 8.28
C VAL A 100 -5.95 2.24 6.84
N HIS A 101 -6.26 3.35 6.16
CA HIS A 101 -6.56 3.33 4.73
C HIS A 101 -5.28 3.39 3.89
N ILE A 102 -5.17 2.52 2.88
CA ILE A 102 -3.90 2.35 2.15
C ILE A 102 -3.47 3.57 1.32
N PHE A 103 -4.39 4.48 1.01
CA PHE A 103 -4.10 5.70 0.24
C PHE A 103 -3.94 6.96 1.11
N ASP A 104 -4.09 6.85 2.44
CA ASP A 104 -3.81 7.96 3.34
C ASP A 104 -2.34 8.38 3.24
N TYR A 105 -2.09 9.69 3.29
CA TYR A 105 -0.74 10.24 3.19
C TYR A 105 0.18 9.70 4.30
N GLU A 106 1.40 9.33 3.92
CA GLU A 106 2.46 8.92 4.82
C GLU A 106 3.81 9.11 4.13
N ASN A 107 4.80 9.66 4.83
CA ASN A 107 6.15 9.80 4.30
C ASN A 107 7.20 9.12 5.18
N ASN A 108 6.80 8.63 6.36
CA ASN A 108 7.70 8.00 7.31
C ASN A 108 7.82 6.50 7.04
N ASN A 109 9.07 6.01 6.99
CA ASN A 109 9.39 4.58 6.88
C ASN A 109 8.67 3.88 5.72
N ILE A 110 8.58 4.56 4.57
CA ILE A 110 8.06 4.00 3.33
C ILE A 110 9.04 2.94 2.81
N ALA A 111 8.52 1.74 2.54
CA ALA A 111 9.29 0.65 1.97
C ALA A 111 9.70 0.96 0.52
N THR A 112 10.95 0.64 0.19
CA THR A 112 11.50 0.75 -1.15
C THR A 112 10.81 -0.22 -2.09
N THR A 113 10.57 -1.44 -1.62
CA THR A 113 9.93 -2.50 -2.40
C THR A 113 8.78 -3.16 -1.64
N PRO A 114 7.80 -3.76 -2.33
CA PRO A 114 6.79 -4.57 -1.66
C PRO A 114 7.37 -5.79 -0.92
N ASP A 115 8.55 -6.28 -1.30
CA ASP A 115 9.25 -7.37 -0.60
C ASP A 115 9.67 -6.99 0.82
N GLU A 116 10.09 -5.76 1.06
CA GLU A 116 10.44 -5.29 2.40
C GLU A 116 9.24 -5.36 3.36
N GLN A 117 8.03 -5.06 2.89
CA GLN A 117 6.80 -5.21 3.68
C GLN A 117 6.52 -6.70 3.99
N ARG A 118 6.74 -7.61 3.03
CA ARG A 118 6.61 -9.06 3.25
C ARG A 118 7.59 -9.56 4.32
N GLU A 119 8.84 -9.10 4.27
CA GLU A 119 9.86 -9.47 5.24
C GLU A 119 9.57 -8.87 6.63
N PHE A 120 9.09 -7.63 6.70
CA PHE A 120 8.63 -7.03 7.96
C PHE A 120 7.49 -7.83 8.57
N TYR A 121 6.49 -8.22 7.77
CA TYR A 121 5.35 -9.02 8.21
C TYR A 121 5.80 -10.37 8.80
N LYS A 122 6.75 -11.06 8.16
CA LYS A 122 7.32 -12.32 8.69
C LYS A 122 7.99 -12.11 10.05
N LYS A 123 8.81 -11.05 10.19
CA LYS A 123 9.46 -10.69 11.46
C LYS A 123 8.43 -10.36 12.54
N TRP A 124 7.37 -9.65 12.18
CA TRP A 124 6.28 -9.35 13.10
C TRP A 124 5.60 -10.63 13.59
N LEU A 125 5.26 -11.58 12.72
CA LEU A 125 4.69 -12.88 13.14
C LEU A 125 5.61 -13.63 14.11
N GLN A 126 6.93 -13.63 13.88
CA GLN A 126 7.91 -14.24 14.78
C GLN A 126 7.93 -13.53 16.15
N SER A 127 7.81 -12.21 16.16
CA SER A 127 7.77 -11.42 17.41
C SER A 127 6.55 -11.73 18.28
N LEU A 128 5.44 -12.21 17.70
CA LEU A 128 4.25 -12.64 18.45
C LEU A 128 4.38 -14.06 19.03
N SER A 129 5.25 -14.88 18.43
CA SER A 129 5.41 -16.31 18.74
C SER A 129 6.38 -16.55 19.90
N THR A 130 6.99 -15.50 20.44
CA THR A 130 7.84 -15.60 21.63
C THR A 130 6.96 -15.46 22.87
N ARG A 131 6.45 -16.59 23.37
CA ARG A 131 5.95 -16.75 24.74
C ARG A 131 6.93 -17.61 25.53
#